data_AF-A0A4Q3UZC9-F1
#
_entry.id   AF-A0A4Q3UZC9-F1
#
_cell.length_a   1.000
_cell.length_b   1.000
_cell.length_c   1.000
_cell.angle_alpha   90.00
_cell.angle_beta   90.00
_cell.angle_gamma   90.00
#
_symmetry.space_group_name_H-M   'P 1'
#
loop_
_entity.id
_entity.type
_entity.pdbx_description
1 polymer ?
#
loop_
_entity_poly.entity_id
_entity_poly.type
_entity_poly.pdbx_seq_one_letter_code
_entity_poly.pdbx_strand_id
1 'polypeptide(L)'
;MNRIALAAVASSVALVATVPMLLASTGRRSDAQALPKPPAGAESSALVDAANAFAATLSAEQRAKLQTDLSKTSVSQWSNFPVAVVARNGIQFGALNAAQTAAAIELVRLALGEDGYARFEEIRKADDYLAKDSKARNNNGGGGGPG
;
A
#
# COMPACT_ATOMS: atom_id res chain seq x y z
N MET A 1 15.53 26.31 -4.73
CA MET A 1 15.33 25.80 -6.09
C MET A 1 16.49 24.87 -6.43
N ASN A 2 16.23 23.64 -6.86
CA ASN A 2 17.18 22.84 -7.64
C ASN A 2 16.38 21.81 -8.45
N ARG A 3 16.15 22.11 -9.72
CA ARG A 3 15.61 21.19 -10.72
C ARG A 3 16.81 20.54 -11.40
N ILE A 4 16.91 19.23 -11.40
CA ILE A 4 17.85 18.50 -12.26
C ILE A 4 17.01 17.76 -13.29
N ALA A 5 17.13 18.19 -14.54
CA ALA A 5 16.66 17.49 -15.73
C ALA A 5 17.91 17.00 -16.47
N LEU A 6 17.94 15.71 -16.83
CA LEU A 6 18.88 15.09 -17.78
C LEU A 6 18.47 13.61 -17.93
N ALA A 7 18.54 12.91 -19.06
CA ALA A 7 18.46 13.19 -20.48
C ALA A 7 18.19 11.81 -21.13
N ALA A 8 17.57 11.80 -22.30
CA ALA A 8 17.31 10.59 -23.08
C ALA A 8 18.60 9.90 -23.54
N VAL A 9 18.61 8.57 -23.58
CA VAL A 9 19.40 7.77 -24.53
C VAL A 9 18.54 6.61 -25.03
N ALA A 10 18.34 6.59 -26.34
CA ALA A 10 17.75 5.51 -27.12
C ALA A 10 18.85 4.58 -27.66
N SER A 11 18.56 3.28 -27.79
CA SER A 11 19.08 2.31 -28.79
C SER A 11 18.76 0.90 -28.29
N SER A 12 18.49 -0.16 -29.07
CA SER A 12 18.06 -0.42 -30.44
C SER A 12 17.68 -1.92 -30.47
N VAL A 13 16.86 -2.31 -31.44
CA VAL A 13 16.18 -3.61 -31.60
C VAL A 13 17.11 -4.76 -32.05
N ALA A 14 16.69 -6.01 -31.75
CA ALA A 14 16.75 -7.25 -32.56
C ALA A 14 17.55 -8.43 -31.98
N LEU A 15 16.88 -9.58 -31.78
CA LEU A 15 16.97 -10.74 -32.70
C LEU A 15 16.06 -11.88 -32.21
N VAL A 16 15.10 -12.28 -33.04
CA VAL A 16 14.34 -13.54 -32.91
C VAL A 16 15.21 -14.66 -33.48
N ALA A 17 15.45 -15.72 -32.70
CA ALA A 17 16.03 -16.96 -33.18
C ALA A 17 15.12 -18.15 -32.81
N THR A 18 14.58 -18.80 -33.84
CA THR A 18 13.88 -20.08 -33.77
C THR A 18 14.88 -21.23 -33.72
N VAL A 19 14.65 -22.22 -32.85
CA VAL A 19 15.43 -23.48 -32.78
C VAL A 19 14.43 -24.65 -32.58
N PRO A 20 14.60 -25.80 -33.28
CA PRO A 20 13.55 -26.79 -33.48
C PRO A 20 13.32 -27.73 -32.29
N MET A 21 12.11 -28.30 -32.26
CA MET A 21 11.62 -29.28 -31.30
C MET A 21 12.31 -30.63 -31.47
N LEU A 22 12.92 -31.14 -30.38
CA LEU A 22 13.36 -32.54 -30.25
C LEU A 22 12.64 -33.15 -29.04
N LEU A 23 11.89 -34.22 -29.29
CA LEU A 23 11.10 -34.91 -28.27
C LEU A 23 11.98 -35.98 -27.59
N ALA A 24 12.34 -35.72 -26.32
CA ALA A 24 12.90 -36.73 -25.43
C ALA A 24 12.18 -36.62 -24.07
N SER A 25 11.32 -37.59 -23.79
CA SER A 25 10.54 -37.71 -22.56
C SER A 25 11.35 -38.41 -21.47
N THR A 26 11.94 -37.65 -20.55
CA THR A 26 12.41 -38.16 -19.26
C THR A 26 12.20 -37.11 -18.17
N GLY A 27 11.23 -37.35 -17.28
CA GLY A 27 11.12 -36.79 -15.93
C GLY A 27 10.92 -35.27 -15.82
N ARG A 28 9.65 -34.82 -15.77
CA ARG A 28 9.31 -33.45 -15.39
C ARG A 28 9.62 -33.22 -13.90
N ARG A 29 10.84 -32.83 -13.58
CA ARG A 29 11.07 -32.00 -12.39
C ARG A 29 10.45 -30.65 -12.72
N SER A 30 9.51 -30.20 -11.89
CA SER A 30 9.05 -28.81 -11.95
C SER A 30 10.19 -27.93 -11.49
N ASP A 31 11.13 -27.65 -12.40
CA ASP A 31 11.97 -26.48 -12.27
C ASP A 31 11.00 -25.30 -12.28
N ALA A 32 10.87 -24.65 -11.14
CA ALA A 32 10.21 -23.36 -11.06
C ALA A 32 10.97 -22.44 -12.02
N GLN A 33 10.45 -22.28 -13.24
CA GLN A 33 10.88 -21.19 -14.09
C GLN A 33 10.56 -19.94 -13.29
N ALA A 34 11.61 -19.30 -12.77
CA ALA A 34 11.48 -17.96 -12.24
C ALA A 34 10.88 -17.14 -13.37
N LEU A 35 9.66 -16.64 -13.15
CA LEU A 35 9.11 -15.57 -13.98
C LEU A 35 10.22 -14.52 -14.09
N PRO A 36 10.46 -13.93 -15.27
CA PRO A 36 11.48 -12.91 -15.42
C PRO A 36 11.24 -11.87 -14.33
N LYS A 37 12.19 -11.77 -13.38
CA LYS A 37 12.15 -10.76 -12.34
C LYS A 37 12.04 -9.44 -13.09
N PRO A 38 10.97 -8.65 -12.90
CA PRO A 38 10.86 -7.34 -13.51
C PRO A 38 12.17 -6.59 -13.25
N PRO A 39 12.72 -5.85 -14.23
CA PRO A 39 13.94 -5.10 -14.02
C PRO A 39 13.78 -4.30 -12.73
N ALA A 40 14.66 -4.54 -11.77
CA ALA A 40 14.60 -3.94 -10.45
C ALA A 40 14.62 -2.40 -10.64
N GLY A 41 13.45 -1.76 -10.51
CA GLY A 41 13.28 -0.33 -10.76
C GLY A 41 11.96 0.06 -11.43
N ALA A 42 11.39 -0.75 -12.33
CA ALA A 42 10.13 -0.38 -13.02
C ALA A 42 8.92 -0.39 -12.07
N GLU A 43 8.84 -1.40 -11.20
CA GLU A 43 7.84 -1.46 -10.12
C GLU A 43 8.03 -0.31 -9.11
N SER A 44 9.29 0.11 -8.89
CA SER A 44 9.60 1.21 -7.99
C SER A 44 9.21 2.57 -8.55
N SER A 45 9.32 2.81 -9.87
CA SER A 45 8.88 4.08 -10.47
C SER A 45 7.36 4.21 -10.43
N ALA A 46 6.63 3.15 -10.76
CA ALA A 46 5.16 3.17 -10.68
C ALA A 46 4.68 3.45 -9.25
N LEU A 47 5.36 2.86 -8.25
CA LEU A 47 5.03 3.10 -6.85
C LEU A 47 5.31 4.56 -6.41
N VAL A 48 6.42 5.14 -6.87
CA VAL A 48 6.74 6.56 -6.62
C VAL A 48 5.71 7.47 -7.28
N ASP A 49 5.28 7.17 -8.51
CA ASP A 49 4.27 7.93 -9.22
C ASP A 49 2.92 7.89 -8.49
N ALA A 50 2.48 6.70 -8.05
CA ALA A 50 1.27 6.55 -7.25
C ALA A 50 1.35 7.29 -5.91
N ALA A 51 2.51 7.27 -5.25
CA ALA A 51 2.72 8.00 -3.99
C ALA A 51 2.64 9.51 -4.20
N ASN A 52 3.23 10.03 -5.28
CA ASN A 52 3.15 11.44 -5.65
C ASN A 52 1.72 11.83 -6.04
N ALA A 53 1.00 10.98 -6.77
CA ALA A 53 -0.40 11.19 -7.12
C ALA A 53 -1.28 11.27 -5.87
N PHE A 54 -1.12 10.35 -4.92
CA PHE A 54 -1.80 10.42 -3.63
C PHE A 54 -1.45 11.72 -2.88
N ALA A 55 -0.17 12.06 -2.75
CA ALA A 55 0.26 13.28 -2.08
C ALA A 55 -0.33 14.55 -2.72
N ALA A 56 -0.51 14.58 -4.05
CA ALA A 56 -1.10 15.70 -4.77
C ALA A 56 -2.60 15.90 -4.47
N THR A 57 -3.31 14.86 -4.02
CA THR A 57 -4.73 14.98 -3.62
C THR A 57 -4.94 15.66 -2.26
N LEU A 58 -3.87 15.82 -1.47
CA LEU A 58 -3.94 16.21 -0.07
C LEU A 58 -3.84 17.74 0.12
N SER A 59 -4.56 18.26 1.12
CA SER A 59 -4.39 19.64 1.58
C SER A 59 -2.97 19.90 2.09
N ALA A 60 -2.60 21.16 2.29
CA ALA A 60 -1.29 21.50 2.87
C ALA A 60 -1.13 20.88 4.28
N GLU A 61 -2.19 20.92 5.09
CA GLU A 61 -2.21 20.37 6.45
C GLU A 61 -2.12 18.84 6.43
N GLN A 62 -2.83 18.18 5.50
CA GLN A 62 -2.72 16.73 5.33
C GLN A 62 -1.32 16.34 4.85
N ARG A 63 -0.73 17.05 3.88
CA ARG A 63 0.64 16.78 3.42
C ARG A 63 1.67 16.94 4.53
N ALA A 64 1.52 17.94 5.41
CA ALA A 64 2.38 18.10 6.57
C ALA A 64 2.31 16.89 7.52
N LYS A 65 1.13 16.28 7.69
CA LYS A 65 0.98 15.03 8.46
C LYS A 65 1.58 13.82 7.74
N LEU A 66 1.43 13.74 6.41
CA LEU A 66 2.02 12.67 5.60
C LEU A 66 3.55 12.66 5.69
N GLN A 67 4.16 13.85 5.60
CA GLN A 67 5.61 14.05 5.59
C GLN A 67 6.16 14.30 7.00
N THR A 68 5.82 13.41 7.94
CA THR A 68 6.35 13.50 9.31
C THR A 68 7.84 13.12 9.33
N ASP A 69 8.69 13.99 9.89
CA ASP A 69 10.12 13.70 10.04
C ASP A 69 10.36 12.48 10.91
N LEU A 70 11.30 11.61 10.48
CA LEU A 70 11.74 10.47 11.27
C LEU A 70 12.70 10.95 12.38
N SER A 71 12.22 10.94 13.61
CA SER A 71 12.94 11.37 14.82
C SER A 71 12.62 10.42 15.98
N LYS A 72 13.41 10.48 17.06
CA LYS A 72 13.11 9.70 18.28
C LYS A 72 11.69 9.97 18.80
N THR A 73 11.25 11.23 18.71
CA THR A 73 9.91 11.65 19.15
C THR A 73 8.82 11.11 18.23
N SER A 74 8.97 11.18 16.91
CA SER A 74 7.92 10.69 16.01
C SER A 74 7.80 9.18 16.01
N VAL A 75 8.91 8.46 16.18
CA VAL A 75 8.90 7.00 16.28
C VAL A 75 8.27 6.54 17.60
N SER A 76 8.50 7.24 18.72
CA SER A 76 7.94 6.86 20.03
C SER A 76 6.41 7.05 20.14
N GLN A 77 5.79 7.79 19.21
CA GLN A 77 4.33 7.94 19.12
C GLN A 77 3.65 6.78 18.38
N TRP A 78 4.41 5.83 17.82
CA TRP A 78 3.79 4.62 17.28
C TRP A 78 3.25 3.78 18.43
N SER A 79 1.98 3.39 18.34
CA SER A 79 1.29 2.62 19.37
C SER A 79 0.34 1.62 18.72
N ASN A 80 0.29 0.42 19.30
CA ASN A 80 -0.71 -0.60 18.98
C ASN A 80 -1.99 -0.48 19.83
N PHE A 81 -2.07 0.51 20.73
CA PHE A 81 -3.30 0.77 21.46
C PHE A 81 -4.36 1.38 20.53
N PRO A 82 -5.67 1.23 20.85
CA PRO A 82 -6.73 1.87 20.08
C PRO A 82 -6.50 3.38 19.94
N VAL A 83 -6.87 3.95 18.80
CA VAL A 83 -6.65 5.39 18.52
C VAL A 83 -7.41 6.32 19.48
N ALA A 84 -8.46 5.81 20.13
CA ALA A 84 -9.18 6.51 21.20
C ALA A 84 -8.36 6.65 22.50
N VAL A 85 -7.32 5.84 22.67
CA VAL A 85 -6.42 5.84 23.84
C VAL A 85 -5.12 6.58 23.50
N VAL A 86 -4.52 6.26 22.35
CA VAL A 86 -3.26 6.88 21.91
C VAL A 86 -3.41 7.34 20.46
N ALA A 87 -3.29 8.65 20.24
CA ALA A 87 -3.28 9.21 18.89
C ALA A 87 -2.00 8.78 18.15
N ARG A 88 -2.14 8.36 16.89
CA ARG A 88 -1.02 7.98 16.02
C ARG A 88 -0.64 9.15 15.12
N ASN A 89 0.65 9.24 14.78
CA ASN A 89 1.13 10.15 13.75
C ASN A 89 0.51 9.83 12.38
N GLY A 90 0.53 10.83 11.49
CA GLY A 90 0.04 10.69 10.12
C GLY A 90 -1.45 11.01 9.96
N ILE A 91 -1.96 10.65 8.78
CA ILE A 91 -3.35 10.88 8.40
C ILE A 91 -4.16 9.63 8.72
N GLN A 92 -5.27 9.79 9.43
CA GLN A 92 -6.21 8.68 9.60
C GLN A 92 -6.90 8.40 8.27
N PHE A 93 -6.99 7.13 7.87
CA PHE A 93 -7.61 6.75 6.60
C PHE A 93 -9.08 7.23 6.49
N GLY A 94 -9.82 7.23 7.59
CA GLY A 94 -11.20 7.74 7.66
C GLY A 94 -11.34 9.27 7.58
N ALA A 95 -10.24 10.02 7.61
CA ALA A 95 -10.24 11.47 7.42
C ALA A 95 -10.00 11.88 5.96
N LEU A 96 -9.78 10.92 5.06
CA LEU A 96 -9.64 11.15 3.62
C LEU A 96 -11.02 11.33 2.97
N ASN A 97 -11.12 12.22 2.00
CA ASN A 97 -12.30 12.29 1.13
C ASN A 97 -12.26 11.20 0.05
N ALA A 98 -13.34 11.02 -0.71
CA ALA A 98 -13.46 9.95 -1.71
C ALA A 98 -12.31 9.92 -2.74
N ALA A 99 -11.87 11.07 -3.25
CA ALA A 99 -10.79 11.15 -4.22
C ALA A 99 -9.43 10.78 -3.60
N GLN A 100 -9.18 11.25 -2.38
CA GLN A 100 -7.97 10.92 -1.62
C GLN A 100 -7.93 9.43 -1.24
N THR A 101 -9.07 8.85 -0.85
CA THR A 101 -9.20 7.42 -0.57
C THR A 101 -8.92 6.57 -1.80
N ALA A 102 -9.45 6.95 -2.96
CA ALA A 102 -9.21 6.22 -4.21
C ALA A 102 -7.71 6.18 -4.55
N ALA A 103 -7.02 7.33 -4.49
CA ALA A 103 -5.57 7.39 -4.74
C ALA A 103 -4.75 6.61 -3.69
N ALA A 104 -5.17 6.64 -2.41
CA ALA A 104 -4.53 5.83 -1.37
C ALA A 104 -4.69 4.33 -1.62
N ILE A 105 -5.87 3.87 -2.06
CA ILE A 105 -6.13 2.46 -2.38
C ILE A 105 -5.30 2.01 -3.58
N GLU A 106 -5.17 2.84 -4.61
CA GLU A 106 -4.31 2.54 -5.76
C GLU A 106 -2.85 2.34 -5.34
N LEU A 107 -2.32 3.25 -4.51
CA LEU A 107 -0.99 3.13 -3.94
C LEU A 107 -0.82 1.83 -3.11
N VAL A 108 -1.79 1.51 -2.25
CA VAL A 108 -1.77 0.28 -1.43
C VAL A 108 -1.79 -0.96 -2.31
N ARG A 109 -2.64 -0.99 -3.34
CA ARG A 109 -2.75 -2.12 -4.27
C ARG A 109 -1.45 -2.36 -5.01
N LEU A 110 -0.82 -1.30 -5.49
CA LEU A 110 0.48 -1.39 -6.16
C LEU A 110 1.60 -1.82 -5.21
N ALA A 111 1.59 -1.33 -3.97
CA ALA A 111 2.61 -1.68 -2.97
C ALA A 111 2.52 -3.14 -2.48
N LEU A 112 1.30 -3.66 -2.36
CA LEU A 112 1.04 -4.98 -1.76
C LEU A 112 0.80 -6.09 -2.79
N GLY A 113 0.57 -5.73 -4.06
CA GLY A 113 0.07 -6.64 -5.08
C GLY A 113 -1.38 -7.07 -4.80
N GLU A 114 -1.95 -7.87 -5.71
CA GLU A 114 -3.37 -8.28 -5.64
C GLU A 114 -3.72 -9.07 -4.38
N ASP A 115 -2.90 -10.05 -3.99
CA ASP A 115 -3.16 -10.87 -2.80
C ASP A 115 -3.08 -10.04 -1.51
N GLY A 116 -2.08 -9.16 -1.41
CA GLY A 116 -1.93 -8.29 -0.25
C GLY A 116 -3.03 -7.23 -0.18
N TYR A 117 -3.48 -6.72 -1.33
CA TYR A 117 -4.63 -5.83 -1.41
C TYR A 117 -5.94 -6.51 -0.99
N ALA A 118 -6.18 -7.75 -1.45
CA ALA A 118 -7.34 -8.52 -1.04
C ALA A 118 -7.41 -8.67 0.49
N ARG A 119 -6.28 -9.00 1.13
CA ARG A 119 -6.18 -9.06 2.59
C ARG A 119 -6.38 -7.70 3.27
N PHE A 120 -5.84 -6.63 2.70
CA PHE A 120 -6.07 -5.27 3.20
C PHE A 120 -7.57 -4.92 3.23
N GLU A 121 -8.32 -5.26 2.17
CA GLU A 121 -9.76 -5.07 2.10
C GLU A 121 -10.52 -5.93 3.12
N GLU A 122 -10.11 -7.19 3.31
CA GLU A 122 -10.69 -8.09 4.32
C GLU A 122 -10.53 -7.52 5.74
N ILE A 123 -9.33 -7.03 6.08
CA ILE A 123 -9.05 -6.41 7.39
C ILE A 123 -9.95 -5.19 7.60
N ARG A 124 -10.06 -4.31 6.60
CA ARG A 124 -10.93 -3.12 6.68
C ARG A 124 -12.40 -3.49 6.91
N LYS A 125 -12.90 -4.51 6.21
CA LYS A 125 -14.28 -5.01 6.39
C LYS A 125 -14.49 -5.60 7.78
N ALA A 126 -13.50 -6.34 8.30
CA ALA A 126 -13.53 -6.87 9.66
C ALA A 126 -13.53 -5.75 10.71
N ASP A 127 -12.71 -4.72 10.53
CA ASP A 127 -12.69 -3.53 11.41
C ASP A 127 -14.04 -2.80 11.40
N ASP A 128 -14.67 -2.64 10.23
CA ASP A 128 -16.00 -2.04 10.10
C ASP A 128 -17.08 -2.88 10.80
N TYR A 129 -16.99 -4.21 10.72
CA TYR A 129 -17.90 -5.11 11.44
C TYR A 129 -17.71 -4.96 12.95
N LEU A 130 -16.47 -5.01 13.44
CA LEU A 130 -16.15 -4.87 14.86
C LEU A 130 -16.61 -3.50 15.39
N ALA A 131 -16.40 -2.42 14.64
CA ALA A 131 -16.85 -1.09 15.03
C ALA A 131 -18.38 -1.02 15.17
N LYS A 132 -19.15 -1.63 14.26
CA LYS A 132 -20.62 -1.69 14.33
C LYS A 132 -21.09 -2.53 15.52
N ASP A 133 -20.47 -3.68 15.73
CA ASP A 133 -20.78 -4.59 16.83
C ASP A 133 -20.46 -3.96 18.20
N SER A 134 -19.31 -3.28 18.34
CA SER A 134 -18.99 -2.49 19.54
C SER A 134 -20.01 -1.38 19.81
N LYS A 135 -20.47 -0.66 18.77
CA LYS A 135 -21.53 0.34 18.93
C LYS A 135 -22.86 -0.29 19.35
N ALA A 136 -23.22 -1.43 18.77
CA ALA A 136 -24.41 -2.18 19.16
C ALA A 136 -24.34 -2.63 20.63
N ARG A 137 -23.21 -3.17 21.08
CA ARG A 137 -23.00 -3.55 22.48
C ARG A 137 -23.08 -2.37 23.44
N ASN A 138 -22.49 -1.23 23.08
CA ASN A 138 -22.53 -0.03 23.92
C ASN A 138 -23.94 0.59 23.98
N ASN A 139 -24.69 0.53 22.88
CA ASN A 139 -26.06 1.04 22.82
C ASN A 139 -27.07 0.11 23.51
N ASN A 140 -26.78 -1.19 23.56
CA ASN A 140 -27.58 -2.19 24.27
C ASN A 140 -27.13 -2.39 25.74
N GLY A 141 -26.06 -1.70 26.17
CA GLY A 141 -25.49 -1.74 27.51
C GLY A 141 -26.06 -0.69 28.47
N GLY A 142 -27.26 -0.16 28.19
CA GLY A 142 -28.03 0.63 29.15
C GLY A 142 -28.61 -0.26 30.26
N GLY A 143 -27.76 -0.72 31.16
CA GLY A 143 -28.15 -1.53 32.32
C GLY A 143 -26.98 -1.67 33.28
N GLY A 144 -27.05 -0.93 34.38
CA GLY A 144 -25.98 -0.81 35.35
C GLY A 144 -25.55 -2.12 36.00
N GLY A 145 -24.32 -2.10 36.52
CA GLY A 145 -23.80 -3.06 37.49
C GLY A 145 -22.66 -2.40 38.27
N PRO A 146 -22.68 -2.42 39.61
CA PRO A 146 -21.72 -1.71 40.46
C PRO A 146 -20.43 -2.51 40.67
N GLY A 147 -19.32 -1.79 40.84
CA GLY A 147 -18.01 -2.34 41.22
C GLY A 147 -16.88 -1.38 40.90
#